data_AF-A0A933NJ78-F1
#
_entry.id   AF-A0A933NJ78-F1
#
_cell.length_a   1.000
_cell.length_b   1.000
_cell.length_c   1.000
_cell.angle_alpha   90.00
_cell.angle_beta   90.00
_cell.angle_gamma   90.00
#
_symmetry.space_group_name_H-M   'P 1'
#
loop_
_entity.id
_entity.type
_entity.pdbx_description
1 polymer ?
#
loop_
_entity_poly.entity_id
_entity_poly.type
_entity_poly.pdbx_seq_one_letter_code
_entity_poly.pdbx_strand_id
1 'polypeptide(L)'
;MEFYQSHMQRSEWGIDYKFRRDEFAYHIRSHHREINDIYRDAFRWRPWGESIDGFVDLKADEIFGYTDLEMKSIIKAYLKQKPRRALLFFDIESVDKYNSEHIFEDPVGYFTWMEPALRTIQGFLEGHGVRTAVNATGKGYHILASVPLYSDGRQTDAMMMLMQAGGYLQPETLDRLVTLIPGEKHHQPTPALTQLAYQGCCRISQYVVANTIDQIRHELRRRGMTDHVGFTDNEPHQISLDLTSGLRQVNMSCFGSPGSVYNKNCPYWIIRIPRSRDGEEFFGGNIAQMIRTRSDPDAALAHLVSRGCRIPASTRGIEELIGGYNNSRMKKELWDPLDAPFDPVFLSELINTNFMQYRRRAPGINGLLDFPSGRMHPFLDPDKLEYVYHHMARRGMSMWEMVHLTLAVYHDKIKDLDIHRFYSRAELARWPAILFTEHFKGW
;
A
#
# COMPACT_ATOMS: atom_id res chain seq x y z
N MET A 1 5.23 -9.76 -22.61
CA MET A 1 3.96 -9.06 -22.39
C MET A 1 3.62 -9.19 -20.92
N GLU A 2 3.55 -8.08 -20.18
CA GLU A 2 3.18 -8.09 -18.75
C GLU A 2 1.66 -7.98 -18.61
N PHE A 3 1.04 -8.96 -17.95
CA PHE A 3 -0.35 -8.89 -17.50
C PHE A 3 -0.37 -8.46 -16.03
N TYR A 4 -1.22 -7.48 -15.73
CA TYR A 4 -1.34 -6.93 -14.38
C TYR A 4 -2.68 -7.33 -13.76
N GLN A 5 -2.66 -7.63 -12.48
CA GLN A 5 -3.83 -7.70 -11.62
C GLN A 5 -3.87 -6.45 -10.73
N SER A 6 -5.08 -5.94 -10.48
CA SER A 6 -5.28 -4.87 -9.50
C SER A 6 -5.41 -5.46 -8.10
N HIS A 7 -4.93 -4.72 -7.11
CA HIS A 7 -5.12 -5.05 -5.69
C HIS A 7 -6.60 -5.10 -5.30
N MET A 8 -7.43 -4.34 -6.02
CA MET A 8 -8.87 -4.27 -5.81
C MET A 8 -9.62 -4.81 -7.01
N GLN A 9 -10.60 -5.67 -6.76
CA GLN A 9 -11.56 -6.03 -7.81
C GLN A 9 -12.56 -4.89 -8.01
N ARG A 10 -13.04 -4.73 -9.25
CA ARG A 10 -14.09 -3.78 -9.60
C ARG A 10 -15.25 -3.83 -8.60
N SER A 11 -15.84 -2.66 -8.38
CA SER A 11 -16.92 -2.45 -7.43
C SER A 11 -18.14 -3.33 -7.69
N GLU A 12 -18.99 -3.44 -6.67
CA GLU A 12 -20.23 -4.21 -6.71
C GLU A 12 -21.21 -3.75 -7.80
N TRP A 13 -21.32 -2.45 -8.04
CA TRP A 13 -22.11 -1.84 -9.12
C TRP A 13 -21.34 -0.69 -9.80
N GLY A 14 -21.76 -0.27 -10.99
CA GLY A 14 -21.29 0.97 -11.63
C GLY A 14 -22.21 2.15 -11.29
N ILE A 15 -21.68 3.37 -11.40
CA ILE A 15 -22.47 4.60 -11.23
C ILE A 15 -22.56 5.29 -12.58
N ASP A 16 -23.79 5.62 -12.98
CA ASP A 16 -24.02 6.53 -14.10
C ASP A 16 -24.03 7.96 -13.58
N TYR A 17 -23.03 8.74 -14.00
CA TYR A 17 -22.88 10.14 -13.61
C TYR A 17 -23.73 11.09 -14.48
N LYS A 18 -24.41 10.58 -15.52
CA LYS A 18 -25.34 11.34 -16.39
C LYS A 18 -24.79 12.70 -16.87
N PHE A 19 -23.52 12.74 -17.26
CA PHE A 19 -22.80 13.97 -17.65
C PHE A 19 -22.57 15.01 -16.54
N ARG A 20 -22.97 14.74 -15.29
CA ARG A 20 -22.80 15.62 -14.11
C ARG A 20 -21.55 15.31 -13.31
N ARG A 21 -20.55 14.69 -13.93
CA ARG A 21 -19.32 14.23 -13.26
C ARG A 21 -18.54 15.37 -12.61
N ASP A 22 -18.45 16.52 -13.26
CA ASP A 22 -17.64 17.64 -12.76
C ASP A 22 -18.31 18.32 -11.56
N GLU A 23 -19.66 18.41 -11.59
CA GLU A 23 -20.48 18.83 -10.45
C GLU A 23 -20.34 17.85 -9.27
N PHE A 24 -20.44 16.54 -9.53
CA PHE A 24 -20.17 15.51 -8.54
C PHE A 24 -18.77 15.67 -7.91
N ALA A 25 -17.73 15.82 -8.73
CA ALA A 25 -16.36 15.97 -8.25
C ALA A 25 -16.20 17.23 -7.39
N TYR A 26 -16.87 18.33 -7.76
CA TYR A 26 -16.92 19.55 -6.94
C TYR A 26 -17.48 19.28 -5.54
N HIS A 27 -18.63 18.59 -5.44
CA HIS A 27 -19.22 18.26 -4.14
C HIS A 27 -18.28 17.41 -3.27
N ILE A 28 -17.64 16.38 -3.84
CA ILE A 28 -16.72 15.52 -3.09
C ILE A 28 -15.50 16.29 -2.58
N ARG A 29 -14.92 17.18 -3.41
CA ARG A 29 -13.75 18.00 -3.04
C ARG A 29 -14.08 18.97 -1.90
N SER A 30 -15.25 19.60 -1.97
CA SER A 30 -15.66 20.64 -1.02
C SER A 30 -16.09 20.09 0.35
N HIS A 31 -16.36 18.79 0.47
CA HIS A 31 -16.89 18.16 1.68
C HIS A 31 -16.01 17.03 2.21
N HIS A 32 -14.69 17.13 2.00
CA HIS A 32 -13.75 16.05 2.37
C HIS A 32 -13.78 15.72 3.86
N ARG A 33 -13.96 16.72 4.74
CA ARG A 33 -13.99 16.53 6.20
C ARG A 33 -15.26 15.79 6.60
N GLU A 34 -16.39 16.25 6.09
CA GLU A 34 -17.71 15.67 6.31
C GLU A 34 -17.76 14.23 5.80
N ILE A 35 -17.16 13.93 4.64
CA ILE A 35 -17.06 12.57 4.11
C ILE A 35 -16.26 11.65 5.05
N ASN A 36 -15.14 12.12 5.59
CA ASN A 36 -14.38 11.34 6.57
C ASN A 36 -15.16 11.16 7.87
N ASP A 37 -15.90 12.17 8.32
CA ASP A 37 -16.78 12.08 9.50
C ASP A 37 -17.91 11.06 9.28
N ILE A 38 -18.53 11.02 8.09
CA ILE A 38 -19.50 9.98 7.71
C ILE A 38 -18.89 8.60 7.93
N TYR A 39 -17.71 8.32 7.39
CA TYR A 39 -17.11 6.99 7.47
C TYR A 39 -16.68 6.64 8.89
N ARG A 40 -16.02 7.55 9.60
CA ARG A 40 -15.63 7.34 10.99
C ARG A 40 -16.82 6.94 11.85
N ASP A 41 -17.92 7.69 11.75
CA ASP A 41 -19.10 7.47 12.56
C ASP A 41 -19.84 6.21 12.10
N ALA A 42 -19.94 5.98 10.78
CA ALA A 42 -20.54 4.77 10.24
C ALA A 42 -19.83 3.51 10.75
N PHE A 43 -18.50 3.45 10.69
CA PHE A 43 -17.74 2.30 11.20
C PHE A 43 -17.82 2.17 12.72
N ARG A 44 -17.86 3.28 13.46
CA ARG A 44 -17.95 3.27 14.93
C ARG A 44 -19.27 2.69 15.44
N TRP A 45 -20.38 3.01 14.79
CA TRP A 45 -21.72 2.64 15.27
C TRP A 45 -22.29 1.39 14.61
N ARG A 46 -21.58 0.80 13.67
CA ARG A 46 -21.98 -0.40 12.92
C ARG A 46 -21.96 -1.65 13.82
N PRO A 47 -23.08 -2.39 13.93
CA PRO A 47 -23.06 -3.73 14.51
C PRO A 47 -22.29 -4.75 13.65
N TRP A 48 -21.74 -5.79 14.28
CA TRP A 48 -21.08 -6.88 13.57
C TRP A 48 -22.02 -7.54 12.54
N GLY A 49 -21.51 -7.81 11.34
CA GLY A 49 -22.27 -8.39 10.23
C GLY A 49 -23.25 -7.47 9.50
N GLU A 50 -23.40 -6.20 9.91
CA GLU A 50 -24.32 -5.26 9.25
C GLU A 50 -23.65 -4.40 8.16
N SER A 51 -24.44 -3.75 7.31
CA SER A 51 -23.91 -2.79 6.33
C SER A 51 -23.86 -1.38 6.92
N ILE A 52 -22.89 -0.57 6.50
CA ILE A 52 -22.82 0.87 6.81
C ILE A 52 -23.76 1.72 5.95
N ASP A 53 -24.38 1.13 4.92
CA ASP A 53 -25.07 1.84 3.85
C ASP A 53 -26.21 2.75 4.35
N GLY A 54 -27.01 2.29 5.31
CA GLY A 54 -28.11 3.08 5.86
C GLY A 54 -27.63 4.34 6.59
N PHE A 55 -26.53 4.24 7.32
CA PHE A 55 -25.93 5.39 8.01
C PHE A 55 -25.33 6.37 7.00
N VAL A 56 -24.62 5.85 5.99
CA VAL A 56 -24.06 6.67 4.90
C VAL A 56 -25.17 7.41 4.16
N ASP A 57 -26.29 6.76 3.86
CA ASP A 57 -27.42 7.40 3.20
C ASP A 57 -28.03 8.52 4.04
N LEU A 58 -28.25 8.28 5.34
CA LEU A 58 -28.77 9.28 6.27
C LEU A 58 -27.87 10.52 6.33
N LYS A 59 -26.56 10.32 6.51
CA LYS A 59 -25.63 11.45 6.61
C LYS A 59 -25.40 12.16 5.28
N ALA A 60 -25.44 11.44 4.17
CA ALA A 60 -25.40 12.07 2.86
C ALA A 60 -26.65 12.94 2.60
N ASP A 61 -27.83 12.55 3.08
CA ASP A 61 -29.03 13.40 3.02
C ASP A 61 -28.89 14.68 3.86
N GLU A 62 -28.28 14.58 5.05
CA GLU A 62 -28.04 15.75 5.91
C GLU A 62 -27.05 16.73 5.27
N ILE A 63 -25.91 16.25 4.80
CA ILE A 63 -24.81 17.09 4.29
C ILE A 63 -25.10 17.62 2.89
N PHE A 64 -25.63 16.78 2.00
CA PHE A 64 -25.88 17.14 0.60
C PHE A 64 -27.35 17.42 0.30
N GLY A 65 -28.16 17.67 1.34
CA GLY A 65 -29.61 17.90 1.22
C GLY A 65 -29.99 19.11 0.36
N TYR A 66 -29.04 20.02 0.14
CA TYR A 66 -29.20 21.19 -0.73
C TYR A 66 -29.08 20.87 -2.23
N THR A 67 -28.59 19.68 -2.60
CA THR A 67 -28.51 19.22 -3.99
C THR A 67 -29.84 18.60 -4.46
N ASP A 68 -30.05 18.53 -5.77
CA ASP A 68 -31.22 17.82 -6.30
C ASP A 68 -31.17 16.30 -6.06
N LEU A 69 -32.31 15.64 -6.27
CA LEU A 69 -32.46 14.20 -6.02
C LEU A 69 -31.49 13.33 -6.83
N GLU A 70 -31.14 13.75 -8.03
CA GLU A 70 -30.25 12.98 -8.91
C GLU A 70 -28.80 13.07 -8.43
N MET A 71 -28.29 14.28 -8.21
CA MET A 71 -26.92 14.47 -7.70
C MET A 71 -26.74 13.80 -6.34
N LYS A 72 -27.73 13.94 -5.46
CA LYS A 72 -27.74 13.27 -4.16
C LYS A 72 -27.68 11.76 -4.28
N SER A 73 -28.42 11.18 -5.23
CA SER A 73 -28.38 9.73 -5.49
C SER A 73 -27.02 9.27 -6.02
N ILE A 74 -26.38 10.07 -6.90
CA ILE A 74 -25.01 9.81 -7.39
C ILE A 74 -24.01 9.82 -6.22
N ILE A 75 -24.07 10.85 -5.36
CA ILE A 75 -23.18 10.99 -4.21
C ILE A 75 -23.36 9.81 -3.24
N LYS A 76 -24.60 9.47 -2.86
CA LYS A 76 -24.90 8.31 -2.02
C LYS A 76 -24.36 7.01 -2.61
N ALA A 77 -24.60 6.78 -3.90
CA ALA A 77 -24.11 5.59 -4.59
C ALA A 77 -22.58 5.51 -4.54
N TYR A 78 -21.88 6.63 -4.74
CA TYR A 78 -20.42 6.71 -4.66
C TYR A 78 -19.89 6.43 -3.26
N LEU A 79 -20.46 7.08 -2.24
CA LEU A 79 -19.99 6.95 -0.86
C LEU A 79 -20.18 5.54 -0.31
N LYS A 80 -21.14 4.77 -0.84
CA LYS A 80 -21.40 3.38 -0.47
C LYS A 80 -20.66 2.34 -1.32
N GLN A 81 -20.05 2.72 -2.43
CA GLN A 81 -19.51 1.77 -3.39
C GLN A 81 -18.24 1.08 -2.86
N LYS A 82 -18.30 -0.24 -2.69
CA LYS A 82 -17.22 -1.06 -2.11
C LYS A 82 -16.50 -1.91 -3.17
N PRO A 83 -15.22 -2.27 -2.98
CA PRO A 83 -14.56 -3.26 -3.81
C PRO A 83 -15.14 -4.66 -3.53
N ARG A 84 -15.39 -5.47 -4.56
CA ARG A 84 -15.88 -6.85 -4.38
C ARG A 84 -14.87 -7.75 -3.66
N ARG A 85 -13.59 -7.40 -3.76
CA ARG A 85 -12.45 -8.12 -3.19
C ARG A 85 -11.27 -7.19 -3.04
N ALA A 86 -10.59 -7.29 -1.91
CA ALA A 86 -9.28 -6.69 -1.66
C ALA A 86 -8.22 -7.79 -1.55
N LEU A 87 -6.97 -7.44 -1.83
CA LEU A 87 -5.82 -8.32 -1.68
C LEU A 87 -4.88 -7.77 -0.61
N LEU A 88 -4.59 -8.58 0.40
CA LEU A 88 -3.34 -8.42 1.14
C LEU A 88 -2.21 -8.91 0.25
N PHE A 89 -1.18 -8.08 0.14
CA PHE A 89 -0.06 -8.26 -0.77
C PHE A 89 1.24 -8.03 0.00
N PHE A 90 2.17 -8.97 -0.13
CA PHE A 90 3.52 -8.88 0.41
C PHE A 90 4.49 -9.13 -0.72
N ASP A 91 5.34 -8.15 -0.99
CA ASP A 91 6.43 -8.28 -1.95
C ASP A 91 7.72 -8.60 -1.20
N ILE A 92 8.42 -9.64 -1.63
CA ILE A 92 9.73 -10.01 -1.14
C ILE A 92 10.63 -10.02 -2.35
N GLU A 93 11.54 -9.07 -2.45
CA GLU A 93 12.46 -8.96 -3.58
C GLU A 93 13.91 -8.96 -3.11
N SER A 94 14.80 -9.57 -3.89
CA SER A 94 16.22 -9.31 -3.72
C SER A 94 16.58 -8.00 -4.39
N VAL A 95 17.26 -7.13 -3.66
CA VAL A 95 17.78 -5.88 -4.18
C VAL A 95 19.30 -5.95 -4.21
N ASP A 96 19.85 -5.71 -5.39
CA ASP A 96 21.25 -5.34 -5.58
C ASP A 96 21.27 -3.98 -6.29
N LYS A 97 21.66 -2.95 -5.54
CA LYS A 97 21.61 -1.55 -5.98
C LYS A 97 22.66 -1.23 -7.04
N TYR A 98 23.77 -1.96 -7.04
CA TYR A 98 24.88 -1.72 -7.97
C TYR A 98 24.72 -2.53 -9.25
N ASN A 99 24.18 -3.75 -9.14
CA ASN A 99 23.86 -4.55 -10.31
C ASN A 99 22.59 -5.38 -10.10
N SER A 100 21.47 -4.84 -10.57
CA SER A 100 20.17 -5.46 -10.45
C SER A 100 19.99 -6.75 -11.27
N GLU A 101 21.00 -7.12 -12.07
CA GLU A 101 21.04 -8.33 -12.91
C GLU A 101 21.69 -9.54 -12.22
N HIS A 102 22.41 -9.36 -11.11
CA HIS A 102 23.08 -10.47 -10.41
C HIS A 102 22.13 -11.61 -10.00
N ILE A 103 20.87 -11.29 -9.68
CA ILE A 103 19.84 -12.31 -9.42
C ILE A 103 19.60 -13.23 -10.62
N PHE A 104 19.78 -12.74 -11.85
CA PHE A 104 19.61 -13.55 -13.06
C PHE A 104 20.82 -14.40 -13.39
N GLU A 105 21.98 -14.12 -12.80
CA GLU A 105 23.20 -14.91 -12.90
C GLU A 105 23.18 -16.12 -11.94
N ASP A 106 22.68 -15.93 -10.71
CA ASP A 106 22.45 -17.01 -9.73
C ASP A 106 21.04 -16.99 -9.12
N PRO A 107 19.98 -17.27 -9.91
CA PRO A 107 18.62 -17.23 -9.42
C PRO A 107 18.35 -18.24 -8.30
N VAL A 108 19.08 -19.36 -8.26
CA VAL A 108 18.88 -20.37 -7.21
C VAL A 108 19.43 -19.86 -5.88
N GLY A 109 20.64 -19.27 -5.86
CA GLY A 109 21.23 -18.70 -4.65
C GLY A 109 20.37 -17.58 -4.06
N TYR A 110 19.94 -16.63 -4.88
CA TYR A 110 19.11 -15.51 -4.44
C TYR A 110 17.73 -15.95 -3.91
N PHE A 111 17.04 -16.88 -4.59
CA PHE A 111 15.78 -17.41 -4.08
C PHE A 111 15.97 -18.22 -2.79
N THR A 112 17.07 -18.97 -2.68
CA THR A 112 17.43 -19.69 -1.44
C THR A 112 17.66 -18.72 -0.27
N TRP A 113 18.31 -17.60 -0.53
CA TRP A 113 18.54 -16.54 0.46
C TRP A 113 17.24 -15.89 0.94
N MET A 114 16.22 -15.75 0.07
CA MET A 114 14.91 -15.20 0.43
C MET A 114 13.98 -16.19 1.16
N GLU A 115 14.28 -17.49 1.17
CA GLU A 115 13.44 -18.52 1.83
C GLU A 115 13.09 -18.21 3.29
N PRO A 116 14.02 -17.75 4.16
CA PRO A 116 13.70 -17.38 5.52
C PRO A 116 12.62 -16.30 5.62
N ALA A 117 12.68 -15.28 4.75
CA ALA A 117 11.69 -14.20 4.72
C ALA A 117 10.31 -14.74 4.34
N LEU A 118 10.24 -15.50 3.24
CA LEU A 118 9.02 -16.12 2.76
C LEU A 118 8.37 -16.99 3.85
N ARG A 119 9.12 -17.94 4.42
CA ARG A 119 8.59 -18.89 5.40
C ARG A 119 8.16 -18.22 6.70
N THR A 120 8.87 -17.20 7.14
CA THR A 120 8.52 -16.47 8.37
C THR A 120 7.21 -15.71 8.19
N ILE A 121 7.05 -14.98 7.08
CA ILE A 121 5.81 -14.24 6.79
C ILE A 121 4.65 -15.21 6.57
N GLN A 122 4.83 -16.28 5.78
CA GLN A 122 3.80 -17.30 5.61
C GLN A 122 3.40 -17.95 6.94
N GLY A 123 4.37 -18.36 7.76
CA GLY A 123 4.09 -18.96 9.07
C GLY A 123 3.36 -18.01 10.02
N PHE A 124 3.69 -16.71 9.99
CA PHE A 124 2.96 -15.69 10.75
C PHE A 124 1.50 -15.58 10.31
N LEU A 125 1.26 -15.53 9.00
CA LEU A 125 -0.09 -15.46 8.42
C LEU A 125 -0.90 -16.74 8.71
N GLU A 126 -0.30 -17.91 8.51
CA GLU A 126 -0.92 -19.21 8.81
C GLU A 126 -1.24 -19.37 10.30
N GLY A 127 -0.38 -18.85 11.18
CA GLY A 127 -0.62 -18.81 12.63
C GLY A 127 -1.87 -18.00 13.03
N HIS A 128 -2.30 -17.07 12.17
CA HIS A 128 -3.56 -16.32 12.31
C HIS A 128 -4.69 -16.94 11.47
N GLY A 129 -4.52 -18.15 10.91
CA GLY A 129 -5.51 -18.77 10.03
C GLY A 129 -5.71 -18.05 8.69
N VAL A 130 -4.75 -17.21 8.26
CA VAL A 130 -4.80 -16.56 6.95
C VAL A 130 -4.31 -17.54 5.90
N ARG A 131 -5.20 -17.87 4.97
CA ARG A 131 -4.90 -18.64 3.78
C ARG A 131 -4.20 -17.78 2.74
N THR A 132 -3.16 -18.33 2.13
CA THR A 132 -2.31 -17.58 1.19
C THR A 132 -2.07 -18.36 -0.11
N ALA A 133 -1.80 -17.62 -1.18
CA ALA A 133 -1.14 -18.11 -2.38
C ALA A 133 0.21 -17.40 -2.52
N VAL A 134 1.24 -18.14 -2.89
CA VAL A 134 2.57 -17.58 -3.17
C VAL A 134 2.88 -17.72 -4.65
N ASN A 135 3.37 -16.65 -5.26
CA ASN A 135 3.88 -16.67 -6.61
C ASN A 135 5.39 -16.42 -6.62
N ALA A 136 6.12 -17.15 -7.45
CA ALA A 136 7.48 -16.80 -7.81
C ALA A 136 7.46 -15.70 -8.89
N THR A 137 8.12 -14.59 -8.62
CA THR A 137 8.16 -13.36 -9.43
C THR A 137 9.55 -13.17 -10.01
N GLY A 138 9.74 -12.23 -10.94
CA GLY A 138 11.05 -11.92 -11.55
C GLY A 138 12.22 -11.93 -10.58
N LYS A 139 12.08 -11.23 -9.45
CA LYS A 139 13.14 -11.01 -8.46
C LYS A 139 12.85 -11.54 -7.05
N GLY A 140 11.75 -12.28 -6.86
CA GLY A 140 11.44 -12.88 -5.57
C GLY A 140 10.04 -13.48 -5.49
N TYR A 141 9.25 -13.09 -4.49
CA TYR A 141 7.96 -13.70 -4.18
C TYR A 141 6.86 -12.67 -3.94
N HIS A 142 5.64 -12.98 -4.38
CA HIS A 142 4.43 -12.33 -3.88
C HIS A 142 3.67 -13.31 -2.97
N ILE A 143 3.35 -12.91 -1.74
CA ILE A 143 2.38 -13.61 -0.90
C ILE A 143 1.04 -12.87 -0.99
N LEU A 144 -0.03 -13.60 -1.29
CA LEU A 144 -1.35 -13.05 -1.59
C LEU A 144 -2.42 -13.70 -0.72
N ALA A 145 -3.27 -12.88 -0.10
CA ALA A 145 -4.50 -13.33 0.53
C ALA A 145 -5.69 -12.49 0.05
N SER A 146 -6.84 -13.14 -0.17
CA SER A 146 -8.05 -12.45 -0.64
C SER A 146 -8.99 -12.15 0.51
N VAL A 147 -9.42 -10.90 0.61
CA VAL A 147 -10.50 -10.44 1.50
C VAL A 147 -11.74 -10.19 0.64
N PRO A 148 -12.72 -11.12 0.58
CA PRO A 148 -13.93 -10.92 -0.20
C PRO A 148 -14.90 -9.98 0.52
N LEU A 149 -15.63 -9.15 -0.23
CA LEU A 149 -16.71 -8.34 0.34
C LEU A 149 -17.84 -9.21 0.87
N TYR A 150 -18.14 -10.32 0.19
CA TYR A 150 -19.22 -11.23 0.55
C TYR A 150 -18.72 -12.65 0.86
N SER A 151 -19.24 -13.25 1.94
CA SER A 151 -19.17 -14.69 2.21
C SER A 151 -20.57 -15.19 2.51
N ASP A 152 -20.98 -16.28 1.86
CA ASP A 152 -22.30 -16.91 2.10
C ASP A 152 -23.49 -15.93 1.97
N GLY A 153 -23.38 -14.99 1.02
CA GLY A 153 -24.39 -13.97 0.73
C GLY A 153 -24.43 -12.79 1.70
N ARG A 154 -23.53 -12.71 2.70
CA ARG A 154 -23.43 -11.62 3.67
C ARG A 154 -22.14 -10.84 3.51
N GLN A 155 -22.18 -9.54 3.83
CA GLN A 155 -20.96 -8.75 3.87
C GLN A 155 -20.03 -9.26 4.97
N THR A 156 -18.73 -9.33 4.69
CA THR A 156 -17.75 -9.82 5.66
C THR A 156 -17.30 -8.70 6.60
N ASP A 157 -17.12 -9.04 7.88
CA ASP A 157 -16.57 -8.11 8.85
C ASP A 157 -15.10 -7.80 8.53
N ALA A 158 -14.34 -8.79 8.05
CA ALA A 158 -12.98 -8.59 7.53
C ALA A 158 -12.88 -7.39 6.56
N MET A 159 -13.77 -7.28 5.57
CA MET A 159 -13.74 -6.17 4.61
C MET A 159 -14.09 -4.82 5.27
N MET A 160 -15.09 -4.80 6.17
CA MET A 160 -15.47 -3.57 6.87
C MET A 160 -14.37 -3.09 7.81
N MET A 161 -13.77 -4.00 8.57
CA MET A 161 -12.63 -3.73 9.45
C MET A 161 -11.41 -3.26 8.64
N LEU A 162 -11.19 -3.81 7.45
CA LEU A 162 -10.12 -3.39 6.56
C LEU A 162 -10.31 -1.95 6.07
N MET A 163 -11.53 -1.58 5.66
CA MET A 163 -11.85 -0.19 5.31
C MET A 163 -11.65 0.75 6.50
N GLN A 164 -12.10 0.35 7.69
CA GLN A 164 -11.92 1.13 8.91
C GLN A 164 -10.44 1.32 9.25
N ALA A 165 -9.62 0.27 9.08
CA ALA A 165 -8.17 0.34 9.28
C ALA A 165 -7.47 1.32 8.32
N GLY A 166 -8.08 1.60 7.16
CA GLY A 166 -7.61 2.59 6.18
C GLY A 166 -7.51 4.02 6.71
N GLY A 167 -8.28 4.36 7.75
CA GLY A 167 -8.15 5.63 8.45
C GLY A 167 -8.74 6.81 7.70
N TYR A 168 -7.97 7.90 7.59
CA TYR A 168 -8.43 9.17 7.03
C TYR A 168 -7.98 9.36 5.58
N LEU A 169 -8.90 9.79 4.73
CA LEU A 169 -8.62 10.18 3.34
C LEU A 169 -8.25 11.66 3.28
N GLN A 170 -6.98 11.93 2.95
CA GLN A 170 -6.49 13.29 2.79
C GLN A 170 -7.23 14.03 1.66
N PRO A 171 -7.39 15.37 1.74
CA PRO A 171 -8.13 16.13 0.72
C PRO A 171 -7.57 15.93 -0.70
N GLU A 172 -6.25 15.95 -0.85
CA GLU A 172 -5.58 15.69 -2.14
C GLU A 172 -5.85 14.26 -2.63
N THR A 173 -5.91 13.28 -1.73
CA THR A 173 -6.24 11.89 -2.10
C THR A 173 -7.66 11.79 -2.62
N LEU A 174 -8.66 12.38 -1.94
CA LEU A 174 -10.05 12.42 -2.41
C LEU A 174 -10.18 13.11 -3.77
N ASP A 175 -9.49 14.25 -3.96
CA ASP A 175 -9.45 14.95 -5.25
C ASP A 175 -8.95 14.03 -6.37
N ARG A 176 -7.88 13.27 -6.12
CA ARG A 176 -7.32 12.31 -7.09
C ARG A 176 -8.27 11.16 -7.40
N LEU A 177 -9.06 10.70 -6.43
CA LEU A 177 -10.03 9.61 -6.65
C LEU A 177 -11.19 10.04 -7.56
N VAL A 178 -11.62 11.30 -7.50
CA VAL A 178 -12.74 11.82 -8.32
C VAL A 178 -12.31 12.48 -9.62
N THR A 179 -11.02 12.71 -9.81
CA THR A 179 -10.46 13.31 -11.01
C THR A 179 -10.11 12.25 -12.05
N LEU A 180 -10.66 12.37 -13.26
CA LEU A 180 -10.23 11.57 -14.40
C LEU A 180 -9.11 12.27 -15.14
N ILE A 181 -7.92 11.69 -15.10
CA ILE A 181 -6.76 12.27 -15.78
C ILE A 181 -6.63 11.66 -17.18
N PRO A 182 -6.60 12.47 -18.25
CA PRO A 182 -6.40 11.97 -19.61
C PRO A 182 -5.15 11.09 -19.72
N GLY A 183 -5.31 9.90 -20.30
CA GLY A 183 -4.25 8.88 -20.42
C GLY A 183 -4.19 7.87 -19.27
N GLU A 184 -5.01 8.03 -18.21
CA GLU A 184 -5.19 6.96 -17.24
C GLU A 184 -6.04 5.81 -17.78
N LYS A 185 -5.82 4.61 -17.23
CA LYS A 185 -6.59 3.41 -17.55
C LYS A 185 -7.99 3.40 -16.94
N HIS A 186 -8.29 4.35 -16.05
CA HIS A 186 -9.57 4.43 -15.35
C HIS A 186 -10.50 5.42 -16.04
N HIS A 187 -11.74 5.00 -16.26
CA HIS A 187 -12.74 5.79 -16.96
C HIS A 187 -13.87 6.29 -16.04
N GLN A 188 -13.77 6.00 -14.74
CA GLN A 188 -14.74 6.39 -13.73
C GLN A 188 -14.02 6.78 -12.43
N PRO A 189 -14.60 7.70 -11.63
CA PRO A 189 -14.12 7.97 -10.29
C PRO A 189 -13.89 6.69 -9.48
N THR A 190 -12.79 6.67 -8.75
CA THR A 190 -12.45 5.56 -7.87
C THR A 190 -13.20 5.70 -6.55
N PRO A 191 -13.86 4.65 -6.04
CA PRO A 191 -14.66 4.77 -4.81
C PRO A 191 -13.81 5.05 -3.57
N ALA A 192 -14.27 5.92 -2.68
CA ALA A 192 -13.57 6.25 -1.44
C ALA A 192 -13.38 5.02 -0.52
N LEU A 193 -14.39 4.16 -0.37
CA LEU A 193 -14.26 2.90 0.38
C LEU A 193 -13.26 1.92 -0.25
N THR A 194 -13.02 2.00 -1.55
CA THR A 194 -11.97 1.21 -2.23
C THR A 194 -10.57 1.70 -1.83
N GLN A 195 -10.37 3.02 -1.73
CA GLN A 195 -9.11 3.59 -1.23
C GLN A 195 -8.90 3.26 0.25
N LEU A 196 -9.94 3.32 1.07
CA LEU A 196 -9.86 2.94 2.50
C LEU A 196 -9.47 1.48 2.67
N ALA A 197 -10.12 0.56 1.94
CA ALA A 197 -9.71 -0.85 1.94
C ALA A 197 -8.24 -1.04 1.51
N TYR A 198 -7.76 -0.23 0.56
CA TYR A 198 -6.39 -0.30 0.06
C TYR A 198 -5.37 0.18 1.10
N GLN A 199 -5.62 1.32 1.72
CA GLN A 199 -4.80 1.82 2.83
C GLN A 199 -4.81 0.83 4.00
N GLY A 200 -5.96 0.22 4.29
CA GLY A 200 -6.09 -0.88 5.24
C GLY A 200 -5.16 -2.03 4.89
N CYS A 201 -5.18 -2.52 3.64
CA CYS A 201 -4.26 -3.58 3.20
C CYS A 201 -2.80 -3.21 3.45
N CYS A 202 -2.38 -2.00 3.05
CA CYS A 202 -1.00 -1.56 3.20
C CYS A 202 -0.57 -1.50 4.68
N ARG A 203 -1.43 -1.00 5.57
CA ARG A 203 -1.17 -0.93 7.02
C ARG A 203 -1.08 -2.31 7.67
N ILE A 204 -1.97 -3.22 7.27
CA ILE A 204 -1.94 -4.60 7.75
C ILE A 204 -0.70 -5.34 7.22
N SER A 205 -0.33 -5.12 5.96
CA SER A 205 0.92 -5.66 5.41
C SER A 205 2.14 -5.14 6.18
N GLN A 206 2.19 -3.83 6.46
CA GLN A 206 3.23 -3.21 7.27
C GLN A 206 3.31 -3.80 8.68
N TYR A 207 2.17 -4.01 9.34
CA TYR A 207 2.11 -4.63 10.66
C TYR A 207 2.74 -6.02 10.66
N VAL A 208 2.41 -6.86 9.68
CA VAL A 208 2.98 -8.21 9.58
C VAL A 208 4.48 -8.17 9.34
N VAL A 209 4.97 -7.36 8.40
CA VAL A 209 6.42 -7.35 8.10
C VAL A 209 7.23 -6.77 9.26
N ALA A 210 6.71 -5.75 9.96
CA ALA A 210 7.36 -5.18 11.13
C ALA A 210 7.53 -6.18 12.28
N ASN A 211 6.52 -7.04 12.48
CA ASN A 211 6.52 -8.05 13.54
C ASN A 211 7.23 -9.35 13.14
N THR A 212 7.65 -9.50 11.89
CA THR A 212 8.38 -10.70 11.42
C THR A 212 9.85 -10.44 11.14
N ILE A 213 10.26 -9.19 10.88
CA ILE A 213 11.62 -8.85 10.42
C ILE A 213 12.76 -9.34 11.33
N ASP A 214 12.61 -9.26 12.65
CA ASP A 214 13.65 -9.72 13.59
C ASP A 214 13.88 -11.24 13.49
N GLN A 215 12.78 -11.99 13.34
CA GLN A 215 12.85 -13.44 13.18
C GLN A 215 13.49 -13.81 11.85
N ILE A 216 13.20 -13.07 10.78
CA ILE A 216 13.85 -13.25 9.47
C ILE A 216 15.35 -13.04 9.59
N ARG A 217 15.79 -11.91 10.17
CA ARG A 217 17.21 -11.59 10.38
C ARG A 217 17.90 -12.63 11.26
N HIS A 218 17.24 -13.10 12.32
CA HIS A 218 17.76 -14.16 13.17
C HIS A 218 17.98 -15.47 12.39
N GLU A 219 17.02 -15.87 11.57
CA GLU A 219 17.11 -17.09 10.76
C GLU A 219 18.20 -17.00 9.69
N LEU A 220 18.38 -15.83 9.05
CA LEU A 220 19.46 -15.57 8.11
C LEU A 220 20.84 -15.71 8.78
N ARG A 221 21.03 -15.06 9.94
CA ARG A 221 22.27 -15.18 10.72
C ARG A 221 22.58 -16.62 11.12
N ARG A 222 21.56 -17.37 11.56
CA ARG A 222 21.69 -18.79 11.94
C ARG A 222 22.17 -19.65 10.76
N ARG A 223 21.82 -19.27 9.53
CA ARG A 223 22.24 -19.95 8.29
C ARG A 223 23.56 -19.41 7.71
N GLY A 224 24.22 -18.46 8.36
CA GLY A 224 25.43 -17.82 7.84
C GLY A 224 25.19 -16.97 6.58
N MET A 225 23.97 -16.46 6.40
CA MET A 225 23.57 -15.61 5.28
C MET A 225 23.55 -14.13 5.70
N THR A 226 23.69 -13.23 4.73
CA THR A 226 23.51 -11.79 4.92
C THR A 226 22.13 -11.49 5.49
N ASP A 227 22.07 -10.74 6.59
CA ASP A 227 20.85 -10.41 7.33
C ASP A 227 20.34 -8.98 7.07
N HIS A 228 20.79 -8.36 5.99
CA HIS A 228 20.24 -7.10 5.49
C HIS A 228 18.83 -7.35 4.94
N VAL A 229 17.84 -6.97 5.74
CA VAL A 229 16.41 -7.01 5.41
C VAL A 229 15.85 -5.63 5.71
N GLY A 230 15.12 -5.02 4.77
CA GLY A 230 14.57 -3.66 4.91
C GLY A 230 13.18 -3.53 4.29
N PHE A 231 12.56 -2.35 4.43
CA PHE A 231 11.23 -2.04 3.84
C PHE A 231 11.30 -1.20 2.57
N THR A 232 12.51 -0.80 2.19
CA THR A 232 12.84 0.08 1.08
C THR A 232 14.15 -0.36 0.46
N ASP A 233 14.46 0.12 -0.74
CA ASP A 233 15.64 -0.28 -1.52
C ASP A 233 16.92 0.53 -1.18
N ASN A 234 17.22 0.70 0.10
CA ASN A 234 18.28 1.61 0.60
C ASN A 234 19.66 0.95 0.76
N GLU A 235 19.73 -0.34 1.11
CA GLU A 235 21.00 -1.05 1.25
C GLU A 235 21.54 -1.61 -0.08
N PRO A 236 22.87 -1.69 -0.28
CA PRO A 236 23.48 -2.23 -1.48
C PRO A 236 23.02 -3.62 -1.89
N HIS A 237 22.88 -4.53 -0.91
CA HIS A 237 22.49 -5.91 -1.10
C HIS A 237 21.58 -6.33 0.05
N GLN A 238 20.29 -6.51 -0.21
CA GLN A 238 19.30 -6.80 0.83
C GLN A 238 18.07 -7.55 0.32
N ILE A 239 17.33 -8.14 1.26
CA ILE A 239 15.95 -8.58 1.03
C ILE A 239 15.04 -7.38 1.32
N SER A 240 14.36 -6.88 0.28
CA SER A 240 13.37 -5.82 0.41
C SER A 240 11.98 -6.43 0.65
N LEU A 241 11.37 -6.03 1.76
CA LEU A 241 9.96 -6.27 2.08
C LEU A 241 9.18 -5.01 1.66
N ASP A 242 8.96 -4.84 0.35
CA ASP A 242 8.54 -3.56 -0.24
C ASP A 242 7.17 -3.09 0.29
N LEU A 243 7.19 -1.97 1.01
CA LEU A 243 6.01 -1.30 1.55
C LEU A 243 5.64 0.00 0.79
N THR A 244 6.34 0.34 -0.29
CA THR A 244 6.13 1.59 -1.04
C THR A 244 4.74 1.68 -1.69
N SER A 245 4.03 0.55 -1.81
CA SER A 245 2.61 0.53 -2.18
C SER A 245 1.75 1.39 -1.26
N GLY A 246 2.11 1.51 0.02
CA GLY A 246 1.43 2.34 1.02
C GLY A 246 1.54 3.86 0.78
N LEU A 247 2.40 4.29 -0.14
CA LEU A 247 2.59 5.70 -0.51
C LEU A 247 1.82 6.09 -1.79
N ARG A 248 0.98 5.19 -2.30
CA ARG A 248 0.26 5.34 -3.57
C ARG A 248 -1.25 5.31 -3.33
N GLN A 249 -2.00 5.83 -4.29
CA GLN A 249 -3.45 5.63 -4.33
C GLN A 249 -3.79 4.32 -5.04
N VAL A 250 -4.97 3.78 -4.76
CA VAL A 250 -5.42 2.47 -5.25
C VAL A 250 -5.49 2.40 -6.78
N ASN A 251 -5.77 3.52 -7.46
CA ASN A 251 -5.78 3.61 -8.92
C ASN A 251 -4.40 3.37 -9.55
N MET A 252 -3.32 3.56 -8.78
CA MET A 252 -1.94 3.28 -9.20
C MET A 252 -1.48 1.88 -8.83
N SER A 253 -2.31 1.13 -8.10
CA SER A 253 -1.90 -0.11 -7.46
C SER A 253 -2.21 -1.34 -8.30
N CYS A 254 -1.17 -1.82 -8.97
CA CYS A 254 -1.21 -3.06 -9.74
C CYS A 254 0.06 -3.88 -9.51
N PHE A 255 -0.06 -5.19 -9.66
CA PHE A 255 1.06 -6.12 -9.57
C PHE A 255 0.96 -7.13 -10.71
N GLY A 256 2.07 -7.79 -11.01
CA GLY A 256 2.11 -8.78 -12.08
C GLY A 256 1.31 -10.05 -11.74
N SER A 257 0.46 -10.49 -12.65
CA SER A 257 -0.31 -11.72 -12.48
C SER A 257 0.56 -12.97 -12.67
N PRO A 258 0.20 -14.12 -12.11
CA PRO A 258 0.67 -15.40 -12.63
C PRO A 258 0.46 -15.49 -14.15
N GLY A 259 1.40 -16.13 -14.84
CA GLY A 259 1.46 -16.18 -16.31
C GLY A 259 1.98 -14.92 -16.99
N SER A 260 2.20 -13.82 -16.26
CA SER A 260 2.85 -12.65 -16.84
C SER A 260 4.34 -12.93 -17.09
N VAL A 261 4.81 -12.45 -18.23
CA VAL A 261 6.24 -12.47 -18.55
C VAL A 261 6.89 -11.26 -17.90
N TYR A 262 7.85 -11.50 -17.01
CA TYR A 262 8.77 -10.50 -16.52
C TYR A 262 9.90 -10.28 -17.53
N ASN A 263 10.03 -9.06 -18.07
CA ASN A 263 11.07 -8.74 -19.05
C ASN A 263 11.71 -7.37 -18.76
N LYS A 264 12.40 -7.26 -17.61
CA LYS A 264 13.30 -6.14 -17.32
C LYS A 264 14.74 -6.62 -17.50
N ASN A 265 15.34 -6.31 -18.64
CA ASN A 265 16.76 -6.49 -18.96
C ASN A 265 17.32 -7.93 -18.84
N CYS A 266 16.47 -8.96 -18.92
CA CYS A 266 16.92 -10.35 -18.86
C CYS A 266 16.99 -10.94 -20.29
N PRO A 267 18.07 -11.67 -20.66
CA PRO A 267 18.18 -12.25 -22.01
C PRO A 267 17.29 -13.48 -22.24
N TYR A 268 16.54 -13.93 -21.22
CA TYR A 268 15.66 -15.09 -21.29
C TYR A 268 14.27 -14.81 -20.71
N TRP A 269 13.30 -15.67 -21.06
CA TRP A 269 11.94 -15.57 -20.56
C TRP A 269 11.89 -15.87 -19.07
N ILE A 270 11.20 -15.02 -18.32
CA ILE A 270 10.90 -15.29 -16.92
C ILE A 270 9.39 -15.17 -16.74
N ILE A 271 8.72 -16.29 -16.45
CA ILE A 271 7.26 -16.32 -16.28
C ILE A 271 6.92 -16.38 -14.80
N ARG A 272 6.02 -15.51 -14.35
CA ARG A 272 5.50 -15.58 -12.97
C ARG A 272 4.66 -16.85 -12.81
N ILE A 273 4.98 -17.69 -11.85
CA ILE A 273 4.27 -18.97 -11.63
C ILE A 273 3.82 -19.12 -10.18
N PRO A 274 2.67 -19.79 -9.91
CA PRO A 274 2.27 -20.11 -8.56
C PRO A 274 3.26 -21.11 -7.95
N ARG A 275 3.70 -20.85 -6.74
CA ARG A 275 4.63 -21.70 -5.99
C ARG A 275 3.87 -22.58 -4.99
N SER A 276 3.01 -21.96 -4.20
CA SER A 276 2.24 -22.67 -3.18
C SER A 276 0.86 -22.06 -2.98
N ARG A 277 -0.05 -22.85 -2.41
CA ARG A 277 -1.40 -22.41 -2.05
C ARG A 277 -1.88 -23.18 -0.83
N ASP A 278 -2.40 -22.46 0.16
CA ASP A 278 -2.96 -23.07 1.39
C ASP A 278 -1.99 -24.06 2.07
N GLY A 279 -0.69 -23.73 2.08
CA GLY A 279 0.37 -24.60 2.61
C GLY A 279 0.83 -25.73 1.68
N GLU A 280 0.14 -25.99 0.56
CA GLU A 280 0.60 -26.96 -0.46
C GLU A 280 1.73 -26.35 -1.29
N GLU A 281 2.96 -26.89 -1.16
CA GLU A 281 4.14 -26.47 -1.92
C GLU A 281 4.29 -27.31 -3.21
N PHE A 282 4.13 -26.68 -4.38
CA PHE A 282 4.05 -27.39 -5.65
C PHE A 282 5.40 -27.92 -6.15
N PHE A 283 6.51 -27.42 -5.63
CA PHE A 283 7.86 -27.85 -5.99
C PHE A 283 8.54 -28.68 -4.91
N GLY A 284 7.85 -29.03 -3.82
CA GLY A 284 8.45 -29.77 -2.69
C GLY A 284 9.69 -29.10 -2.09
N GLY A 285 9.80 -27.77 -2.19
CA GLY A 285 10.98 -27.00 -1.78
C GLY A 285 12.15 -27.02 -2.77
N ASN A 286 12.00 -27.63 -3.96
CA ASN A 286 13.04 -27.65 -4.99
C ASN A 286 13.07 -26.34 -5.79
N ILE A 287 13.83 -25.36 -5.27
CA ILE A 287 14.01 -24.04 -5.88
C ILE A 287 14.57 -24.18 -7.31
N ALA A 288 15.55 -25.05 -7.53
CA ALA A 288 16.14 -25.23 -8.86
C ALA A 288 15.10 -25.73 -9.89
N GLN A 289 14.18 -26.62 -9.49
CA GLN A 289 13.07 -27.03 -10.34
C GLN A 289 12.11 -25.87 -10.62
N MET A 290 11.74 -25.11 -9.60
CA MET A 290 10.90 -23.91 -9.77
C MET A 290 11.52 -22.91 -10.74
N ILE A 291 12.83 -22.63 -10.61
CA ILE A 291 13.59 -21.75 -11.51
C ILE A 291 13.63 -22.31 -12.95
N ARG A 292 13.82 -23.62 -13.13
CA ARG A 292 13.72 -24.23 -14.47
C ARG A 292 12.32 -24.08 -15.07
N THR A 293 11.28 -24.38 -14.31
CA THR A 293 9.89 -24.32 -14.77
C THR A 293 9.49 -22.93 -15.24
N ARG A 294 9.88 -21.87 -14.52
CA ARG A 294 9.54 -20.49 -14.90
C ARG A 294 10.35 -19.91 -16.06
N SER A 295 11.51 -20.50 -16.36
CA SER A 295 12.38 -20.07 -17.46
C SER A 295 12.08 -20.80 -18.78
N ASP A 296 11.20 -21.80 -18.74
CA ASP A 296 10.71 -22.55 -19.90
C ASP A 296 9.20 -22.26 -20.11
N PRO A 297 8.81 -21.63 -21.23
CA PRO A 297 7.42 -21.29 -21.51
C PRO A 297 6.44 -22.47 -21.48
N ASP A 298 6.84 -23.64 -21.99
CA ASP A 298 5.96 -24.80 -22.08
C ASP A 298 5.79 -25.43 -20.69
N ALA A 299 6.88 -25.52 -19.92
CA ALA A 299 6.82 -26.00 -18.54
C ALA A 299 6.00 -25.05 -17.66
N ALA A 300 6.18 -23.74 -17.80
CA ALA A 300 5.41 -22.73 -17.07
C ALA A 300 3.92 -22.83 -17.42
N LEU A 301 3.57 -22.98 -18.70
CA LEU A 301 2.18 -23.14 -19.14
C LEU A 301 1.55 -24.42 -18.55
N ALA A 302 2.23 -25.56 -18.65
CA ALA A 302 1.76 -26.82 -18.07
C ALA A 302 1.53 -26.70 -16.55
N HIS A 303 2.43 -25.99 -15.86
CA HIS A 303 2.30 -25.72 -14.42
C HIS A 303 1.10 -24.81 -14.11
N LEU A 304 0.90 -23.73 -14.86
CA LEU A 304 -0.22 -22.81 -14.69
C LEU A 304 -1.58 -23.50 -14.91
N VAL A 305 -1.66 -24.36 -15.94
CA VAL A 305 -2.88 -25.14 -16.25
C VAL A 305 -3.17 -26.15 -15.15
N SER A 306 -2.16 -26.87 -14.66
CA SER A 306 -2.35 -27.92 -13.65
C SER A 306 -2.66 -27.39 -12.24
N ARG A 307 -2.05 -26.27 -11.84
CA ARG A 307 -2.19 -25.74 -10.46
C ARG A 307 -3.26 -24.66 -10.33
N GLY A 308 -3.54 -23.94 -11.43
CA GLY A 308 -4.39 -22.76 -11.43
C GLY A 308 -3.80 -21.59 -10.65
N CYS A 309 -4.43 -20.43 -10.75
CA CYS A 309 -3.92 -19.16 -10.19
C CYS A 309 -4.89 -18.53 -9.18
N ARG A 310 -5.66 -19.36 -8.47
CA ARG A 310 -6.67 -18.88 -7.50
C ARG A 310 -5.98 -18.40 -6.22
N ILE A 311 -6.29 -17.17 -5.82
CA ILE A 311 -5.94 -16.62 -4.51
C ILE A 311 -7.02 -17.05 -3.51
N PRO A 312 -6.69 -17.73 -2.40
CA PRO A 312 -7.67 -18.22 -1.44
C PRO A 312 -8.29 -17.07 -0.64
N ALA A 313 -9.56 -17.23 -0.27
CA ALA A 313 -10.28 -16.29 0.57
C ALA A 313 -9.94 -16.54 2.05
N SER A 314 -9.69 -15.44 2.78
CA SER A 314 -9.34 -15.43 4.19
C SER A 314 -10.20 -14.39 4.88
N THR A 315 -11.27 -14.79 5.57
CA THR A 315 -12.13 -13.85 6.29
C THR A 315 -11.74 -13.80 7.76
N ARG A 316 -11.96 -14.89 8.50
CA ARG A 316 -11.68 -14.96 9.94
C ARG A 316 -10.23 -14.64 10.30
N GLY A 317 -9.26 -15.22 9.60
CA GLY A 317 -7.85 -14.93 9.91
C GLY A 317 -7.43 -13.48 9.66
N ILE A 318 -8.12 -12.80 8.75
CA ILE A 318 -7.92 -11.37 8.50
C ILE A 318 -8.53 -10.53 9.62
N GLU A 319 -9.69 -10.92 10.16
CA GLU A 319 -10.29 -10.28 11.34
C GLU A 319 -9.36 -10.38 12.55
N GLU A 320 -8.79 -11.57 12.80
CA GLU A 320 -7.81 -11.79 13.86
C GLU A 320 -6.56 -10.91 13.66
N LEU A 321 -6.04 -10.85 12.43
CA LEU A 321 -4.89 -10.02 12.08
C LEU A 321 -5.16 -8.51 12.26
N ILE A 322 -6.32 -8.03 11.82
CA ILE A 322 -6.72 -6.62 12.01
C ILE A 322 -6.96 -6.32 13.48
N GLY A 323 -7.51 -7.27 14.25
CA GLY A 323 -7.61 -7.19 15.70
C GLY A 323 -6.24 -6.99 16.36
N GLY A 324 -5.22 -7.70 15.87
CA GLY A 324 -3.84 -7.51 16.33
C GLY A 324 -3.27 -6.14 15.99
N TYR A 325 -3.44 -5.69 14.75
CA TYR A 325 -3.06 -4.35 14.32
C TYR A 325 -3.73 -3.25 15.17
N ASN A 326 -5.04 -3.34 15.39
CA ASN A 326 -5.80 -2.34 16.14
C ASN A 326 -5.33 -2.18 17.59
N ASN A 327 -4.77 -3.24 18.17
CA ASN A 327 -4.23 -3.22 19.52
C ASN A 327 -2.75 -2.79 19.57
N SER A 328 -2.05 -2.79 18.44
CA SER A 328 -0.61 -2.54 18.36
C SER A 328 -0.20 -1.09 18.59
N ARG A 329 1.08 -0.90 18.95
CA ARG A 329 1.75 0.41 18.93
C ARG A 329 1.73 1.06 17.55
N MET A 330 1.81 0.28 16.48
CA MET A 330 1.76 0.79 15.10
C MET A 330 0.44 1.52 14.79
N LYS A 331 -0.69 1.03 15.28
CA LYS A 331 -1.97 1.76 15.15
C LYS A 331 -1.94 3.06 15.94
N LYS A 332 -1.63 2.97 17.24
CA LYS A 332 -1.79 4.05 18.22
C LYS A 332 -0.75 5.17 18.10
N GLU A 333 0.50 4.81 17.87
CA GLU A 333 1.64 5.73 17.91
C GLU A 333 2.13 6.15 16.51
N LEU A 334 1.85 5.36 15.48
CA LEU A 334 2.23 5.67 14.10
C LEU A 334 1.05 6.16 13.27
N TRP A 335 0.01 5.36 13.05
CA TRP A 335 -1.02 5.69 12.05
C TRP A 335 -2.08 6.66 12.56
N ASP A 336 -2.56 6.51 13.79
CA ASP A 336 -3.58 7.41 14.35
C ASP A 336 -3.13 8.88 14.39
N PRO A 337 -1.89 9.20 14.78
CA PRO A 337 -1.40 10.57 14.70
C PRO A 337 -1.28 11.10 13.25
N LEU A 338 -1.05 10.22 12.27
CA LEU A 338 -0.90 10.57 10.85
C LEU A 338 -2.23 10.61 10.08
N ASP A 339 -3.34 10.26 10.73
CA ASP A 339 -4.70 10.32 10.19
C ASP A 339 -5.42 11.64 10.48
N ALA A 340 -4.72 12.62 11.06
CA ALA A 340 -5.23 13.99 11.11
C ALA A 340 -5.18 14.67 9.72
N PRO A 341 -6.13 15.58 9.41
CA PRO A 341 -6.01 16.41 8.22
C PRO A 341 -4.81 17.34 8.33
N PHE A 342 -4.11 17.54 7.21
CA PHE A 342 -3.06 18.56 7.12
C PHE A 342 -3.65 19.96 7.20
N ASP A 343 -3.07 20.82 8.03
CA ASP A 343 -3.47 22.22 8.13
C ASP A 343 -2.85 23.05 6.97
N PRO A 344 -3.67 23.56 6.03
CA PRO A 344 -3.16 24.33 4.89
C PRO A 344 -2.55 25.68 5.29
N VAL A 345 -2.99 26.27 6.41
CA VAL A 345 -2.44 27.53 6.92
C VAL A 345 -1.03 27.27 7.43
N PHE A 346 -0.87 26.27 8.30
CA PHE A 346 0.44 25.86 8.79
C PHE A 346 1.38 25.47 7.64
N LEU A 347 0.90 24.72 6.65
CA LEU A 347 1.70 24.36 5.46
C LEU A 347 2.20 25.61 4.72
N SER A 348 1.32 26.59 4.52
CA SER A 348 1.66 27.86 3.87
C SER A 348 2.68 28.66 4.67
N GLU A 349 2.54 28.72 6.00
CA GLU A 349 3.49 29.37 6.89
C GLU A 349 4.87 28.70 6.85
N LEU A 350 4.92 27.36 6.82
CA LEU A 350 6.18 26.62 6.67
C LEU A 350 6.91 27.02 5.38
N ILE A 351 6.20 27.07 4.25
CA ILE A 351 6.79 27.43 2.95
C ILE A 351 7.23 28.90 2.96
N ASN A 352 6.36 29.82 3.41
CA ASN A 352 6.65 31.26 3.42
C ASN A 352 7.80 31.64 4.34
N THR A 353 8.00 30.88 5.42
CA THR A 353 9.15 31.03 6.31
C THR A 353 10.35 30.20 5.86
N ASN A 354 10.37 29.64 4.63
CA ASN A 354 11.45 28.78 4.13
C ASN A 354 11.84 27.70 5.16
N PHE A 355 10.84 27.07 5.78
CA PHE A 355 10.98 26.01 6.75
C PHE A 355 11.80 26.41 8.00
N MET A 356 11.84 27.69 8.38
CA MET A 356 12.74 28.22 9.41
C MET A 356 12.66 27.47 10.75
N GLN A 357 11.47 26.97 11.14
CA GLN A 357 11.32 26.19 12.36
C GLN A 357 12.13 24.88 12.33
N TYR A 358 12.17 24.21 11.16
CA TYR A 358 12.91 22.97 10.96
C TYR A 358 14.39 23.26 10.81
N ARG A 359 14.75 24.29 10.06
CA ARG A 359 16.15 24.72 9.88
C ARG A 359 16.85 25.02 11.21
N ARG A 360 16.14 25.62 12.17
CA ARG A 360 16.70 25.94 13.51
C ARG A 360 16.89 24.71 14.38
N ARG A 361 15.91 23.79 14.38
CA ARG A 361 15.93 22.60 15.25
C ARG A 361 16.76 21.44 14.67
N ALA A 362 16.89 21.38 13.36
CA ALA A 362 17.59 20.35 12.60
C ALA A 362 18.54 20.97 11.54
N PRO A 363 19.56 21.74 11.94
CA PRO A 363 20.41 22.45 10.97
C PRO A 363 21.19 21.52 10.03
N GLY A 364 21.36 20.24 10.39
CA GLY A 364 22.05 19.25 9.55
C GLY A 364 21.33 18.92 8.24
N ILE A 365 20.03 19.24 8.12
CA ILE A 365 19.28 19.01 6.88
C ILE A 365 19.20 20.26 5.98
N ASN A 366 19.78 21.39 6.39
CA ASN A 366 19.71 22.65 5.64
C ASN A 366 20.24 22.51 4.22
N GLY A 367 21.37 21.82 4.02
CA GLY A 367 21.93 21.58 2.69
C GLY A 367 21.00 20.80 1.75
N LEU A 368 20.15 19.91 2.30
CA LEU A 368 19.15 19.17 1.52
C LEU A 368 17.91 20.03 1.24
N LEU A 369 17.55 20.92 2.17
CA LEU A 369 16.50 21.91 1.98
C LEU A 369 16.91 23.04 1.04
N ASP A 370 18.20 23.32 0.88
CA ASP A 370 18.74 24.33 -0.03
C ASP A 370 19.03 23.78 -1.43
N PHE A 371 18.79 22.48 -1.64
CA PHE A 371 19.04 21.85 -2.93
C PHE A 371 18.22 22.53 -4.04
N PRO A 372 18.80 22.69 -5.25
CA PRO A 372 18.10 23.27 -6.39
C PRO A 372 16.83 22.50 -6.76
N SER A 373 15.92 23.17 -7.47
CA SER A 373 14.67 22.58 -7.92
C SER A 373 14.86 21.43 -8.91
N GLY A 374 13.85 20.56 -9.01
CA GLY A 374 13.72 19.56 -10.09
C GLY A 374 13.80 18.09 -9.67
N ARG A 375 13.95 17.22 -10.68
CA ARG A 375 13.81 15.75 -10.59
C ARG A 375 14.80 15.03 -9.67
N MET A 376 15.97 15.62 -9.46
CA MET A 376 17.05 15.03 -8.64
C MET A 376 17.05 15.56 -7.20
N HIS A 377 15.98 16.24 -6.78
CA HIS A 377 15.93 16.80 -5.45
C HIS A 377 15.98 15.68 -4.38
N PRO A 378 16.76 15.84 -3.30
CA PRO A 378 16.94 14.82 -2.26
C PRO A 378 15.64 14.30 -1.64
N PHE A 379 14.59 15.12 -1.57
CA PHE A 379 13.29 14.69 -1.05
C PHE A 379 12.52 13.71 -1.95
N LEU A 380 13.06 13.36 -3.13
CA LEU A 380 12.56 12.30 -4.00
C LEU A 380 13.42 11.02 -3.91
N ASP A 381 14.50 11.04 -3.12
CA ASP A 381 15.43 9.93 -2.93
C ASP A 381 15.24 9.30 -1.53
N PRO A 382 14.80 8.03 -1.44
CA PRO A 382 14.58 7.35 -0.16
C PRO A 382 15.78 7.37 0.78
N ASP A 383 17.02 7.24 0.28
CA ASP A 383 18.22 7.24 1.13
C ASP A 383 18.40 8.60 1.82
N LYS A 384 18.14 9.68 1.09
CA LYS A 384 18.26 11.04 1.61
C LYS A 384 17.14 11.34 2.59
N LEU A 385 15.93 10.85 2.30
CA LEU A 385 14.79 10.95 3.21
C LEU A 385 15.06 10.23 4.54
N GLU A 386 15.62 9.02 4.49
CA GLU A 386 16.01 8.27 5.70
C GLU A 386 16.99 9.08 6.56
N TYR A 387 18.03 9.66 5.95
CA TYR A 387 18.95 10.57 6.64
C TYR A 387 18.22 11.76 7.29
N VAL A 388 17.34 12.44 6.54
CA VAL A 388 16.57 13.61 7.02
C VAL A 388 15.77 13.23 8.26
N TYR A 389 14.99 12.15 8.18
CA TYR A 389 14.08 11.75 9.24
C TYR A 389 14.83 11.24 10.47
N HIS A 390 15.92 10.49 10.32
CA HIS A 390 16.76 10.12 11.47
C HIS A 390 17.39 11.34 12.14
N HIS A 391 17.81 12.34 11.35
CA HIS A 391 18.33 13.59 11.93
C HIS A 391 17.23 14.33 12.71
N MET A 392 16.02 14.44 12.16
CA MET A 392 14.86 15.04 12.83
C MET A 392 14.48 14.29 14.11
N ALA A 393 14.44 12.96 14.06
CA ALA A 393 14.10 12.10 15.21
C ALA A 393 15.08 12.30 16.37
N ARG A 394 16.40 12.35 16.09
CA ARG A 394 17.46 12.63 17.08
C ARG A 394 17.33 14.01 17.72
N ARG A 395 16.57 14.93 17.11
CA ARG A 395 16.26 16.27 17.62
C ARG A 395 14.91 16.33 18.33
N GLY A 396 14.28 15.19 18.60
CA GLY A 396 13.00 15.09 19.28
C GLY A 396 11.83 15.58 18.44
N MET A 397 11.94 15.59 17.10
CA MET A 397 10.81 15.86 16.22
C MET A 397 9.93 14.62 16.09
N SER A 398 8.63 14.83 16.08
CA SER A 398 7.62 13.80 15.88
C SER A 398 7.51 13.35 14.42
N MET A 399 6.89 12.19 14.20
CA MET A 399 6.54 11.70 12.86
C MET A 399 5.67 12.71 12.09
N TRP A 400 4.72 13.33 12.78
CA TRP A 400 3.83 14.34 12.21
C TRP A 400 4.63 15.51 11.64
N GLU A 401 5.61 16.02 12.38
CA GLU A 401 6.53 17.07 11.94
C GLU A 401 7.36 16.67 10.71
N MET A 402 7.82 15.40 10.64
CA MET A 402 8.54 14.88 9.46
C MET A 402 7.65 14.87 8.22
N VAL A 403 6.42 14.38 8.35
CA VAL A 403 5.44 14.35 7.25
C VAL A 403 5.09 15.78 6.80
N HIS A 404 4.93 16.72 7.72
CA HIS A 404 4.65 18.13 7.39
C HIS A 404 5.79 18.78 6.62
N LEU A 405 7.04 18.54 7.03
CA LEU A 405 8.18 19.07 6.30
C LEU A 405 8.20 18.52 4.87
N THR A 406 8.05 17.20 4.70
CA THR A 406 8.05 16.57 3.38
C THR A 406 6.91 17.08 2.51
N LEU A 407 5.71 17.20 3.06
CA LEU A 407 4.56 17.76 2.35
C LEU A 407 4.81 19.22 1.95
N ALA A 408 5.38 20.04 2.84
CA ALA A 408 5.68 21.43 2.57
C ALA A 408 6.70 21.56 1.43
N VAL A 409 7.74 20.72 1.42
CA VAL A 409 8.72 20.67 0.33
C VAL A 409 8.08 20.23 -0.98
N TYR A 410 7.14 19.27 -0.96
CA TYR A 410 6.41 18.80 -2.15
C TYR A 410 5.45 19.84 -2.75
N HIS A 411 4.97 20.78 -1.94
CA HIS A 411 4.08 21.88 -2.37
C HIS A 411 4.80 23.21 -2.57
N ASP A 412 6.09 23.30 -2.25
CA ASP A 412 6.88 24.51 -2.47
C ASP A 412 7.16 24.71 -3.96
N LYS A 413 6.55 25.75 -4.53
CA LYS A 413 6.69 26.14 -5.94
C LYS A 413 8.11 26.57 -6.30
N ILE A 414 8.92 27.00 -5.33
CA ILE A 414 10.33 27.33 -5.55
C ILE A 414 11.15 26.04 -5.73
N LYS A 415 10.78 24.96 -5.03
CA LYS A 415 11.42 23.63 -5.19
C LYS A 415 11.02 22.93 -6.48
N ASP A 416 9.84 23.24 -7.01
CA ASP A 416 9.36 22.77 -8.32
C ASP A 416 9.65 21.27 -8.54
N LEU A 417 9.24 20.46 -7.57
CA LEU A 417 9.47 19.02 -7.61
C LEU A 417 8.57 18.38 -8.65
N ASP A 418 9.19 17.66 -9.59
CA ASP A 418 8.48 16.91 -10.62
C ASP A 418 7.89 15.60 -10.07
N ILE A 419 6.88 15.77 -9.22
CA ILE A 419 6.04 14.68 -8.74
C ILE A 419 4.96 14.46 -9.79
N HIS A 420 4.99 13.28 -10.41
CA HIS A 420 4.05 12.94 -11.47
C HIS A 420 2.61 13.14 -11.00
N ARG A 421 1.79 13.80 -11.83
CA ARG A 421 0.40 14.20 -11.52
C ARG A 421 -0.57 13.10 -11.06
N PHE A 422 -0.16 11.84 -11.15
CA PHE A 422 -0.94 10.68 -10.71
C PHE A 422 -0.80 10.45 -9.20
N TYR A 423 0.35 10.84 -8.63
CA TYR A 423 0.59 10.71 -7.20
C TYR A 423 -0.11 11.82 -6.41
N SER A 424 -0.59 11.43 -5.22
CA SER A 424 -1.00 12.36 -4.17
C SER A 424 0.25 12.72 -3.37
N ARG A 425 0.60 14.01 -3.31
CA ARG A 425 1.73 14.46 -2.48
C ARG A 425 1.47 14.14 -1.01
N ALA A 426 0.22 14.21 -0.57
CA ALA A 426 -0.21 13.81 0.77
C ALA A 426 0.10 12.34 1.09
N GLU A 427 -0.12 11.40 0.16
CA GLU A 427 0.26 9.99 0.39
C GLU A 427 1.77 9.80 0.30
N LEU A 428 2.45 10.43 -0.66
CA LEU A 428 3.92 10.35 -0.78
C LEU A 428 4.62 10.92 0.45
N ALA A 429 4.10 11.98 1.07
CA ALA A 429 4.68 12.60 2.25
C ALA A 429 4.73 11.67 3.48
N ARG A 430 4.04 10.52 3.44
CA ARG A 430 4.02 9.51 4.50
C ARG A 430 5.25 8.59 4.50
N TRP A 431 6.29 8.86 3.71
CA TRP A 431 7.59 8.17 3.78
C TRP A 431 8.12 7.90 5.19
N PRO A 432 8.05 8.84 6.16
CA PRO A 432 8.47 8.57 7.54
C PRO A 432 7.81 7.33 8.14
N ALA A 433 6.52 7.08 7.84
CA ALA A 433 5.79 5.93 8.35
C ALA A 433 6.37 4.61 7.83
N ILE A 434 6.86 4.58 6.59
CA ILE A 434 7.47 3.39 5.99
C ILE A 434 8.88 3.17 6.53
N LEU A 435 9.70 4.23 6.57
CA LEU A 435 11.09 4.12 7.00
C LEU A 435 11.23 3.84 8.50
N PHE A 436 10.30 4.33 9.34
CA PHE A 436 10.32 4.10 10.78
C PHE A 436 9.47 2.91 11.23
N THR A 437 8.92 2.12 10.30
CA THR A 437 8.05 0.97 10.56
C THR A 437 8.52 0.12 11.76
N GLU A 438 9.81 -0.21 11.78
CA GLU A 438 10.43 -1.09 12.79
C GLU A 438 10.36 -0.56 14.22
N HIS A 439 10.29 0.77 14.41
CA HIS A 439 10.23 1.38 15.74
C HIS A 439 8.89 1.12 16.46
N PHE A 440 7.88 0.71 15.71
CA PHE A 440 6.50 0.52 16.18
C PHE A 440 6.06 -0.96 16.21
N LYS A 441 7.01 -1.90 16.11
CA LYS A 441 6.74 -3.31 16.34
C LYS A 441 6.33 -3.58 17.80
N GLY A 442 5.63 -4.69 18.02
CA GLY A 442 5.10 -5.08 19.32
C GLY A 442 3.64 -4.68 19.57
N TRP A 443 3.10 -5.24 20.65
CA TRP A 443 1.71 -5.09 21.09
C TRP A 443 1.49 -3.79 21.86
#